data_AF-A0A7X0H4D0-F1
#
_entry.id   AF-A0A7X0H4D0-F1
#
_cell.length_a   1.000
_cell.length_b   1.000
_cell.length_c   1.000
_cell.angle_alpha   90.00
_cell.angle_beta   90.00
_cell.angle_gamma   90.00
#
_symmetry.space_group_name_H-M   'P 1'
#
loop_
_entity.id
_entity.type
_entity.pdbx_description
1 polymer ?
#
loop_
_entity_poly.entity_id
_entity_poly.type
_entity_poly.pdbx_seq_one_letter_code
_entity_poly.pdbx_strand_id
1 'polypeptide(L)'
;MPRPTPAKSAASLSRLSDADLLDLRFCDLKLTIQPPLAKRIDRLYADLAEKGLPHFRPHCWLSSEWFSPDGVPGIAIPFYLAHPRLAKLEKSQMLSVEGGNEKDCLRILRHEAGHCIDTAYRLHRRKRWRELFGSFAAPYPDTYKPRPNSRKFVTHLDGWYAQAHPAEDFAETFAVWLQPRSRWKSQYRGWPALQKLEYVDQLMAEIAASPSPAPVRSRKQIESIRNDKRTLREHYRQKKLQYADAFPEFFDADLRKIFSDDKRFAHRPTAASFLRRVQPELRDTVARWTGTHAYTIDQVLRDMIDRCKELHLRLAVPESKARSEATMMVTVQTMNYMLSGHHPVAL
;
A
#
# COMPACT_ATOMS: atom_id res chain seq x y z
N MET A 1 -30.68 -15.84 18.53
CA MET A 1 -29.36 -16.50 18.35
C MET A 1 -29.13 -16.70 16.86
N PRO A 2 -28.17 -16.03 16.20
CA PRO A 2 -27.84 -16.37 14.82
C PRO A 2 -27.17 -17.75 14.82
N ARG A 3 -27.65 -18.66 13.96
CA ARG A 3 -27.12 -20.03 13.81
C ARG A 3 -25.65 -19.97 13.38
N PRO A 4 -24.79 -20.87 13.86
CA PRO A 4 -23.41 -20.96 13.37
C PRO A 4 -23.45 -21.40 11.90
N THR A 5 -22.95 -20.52 11.02
CA THR A 5 -22.77 -20.81 9.60
C THR A 5 -21.75 -21.96 9.48
N PRO A 6 -22.06 -23.05 8.75
CA PRO A 6 -21.15 -24.19 8.66
C PRO A 6 -19.81 -23.76 8.03
N ALA A 7 -18.71 -24.33 8.52
CA ALA A 7 -17.37 -24.08 8.04
C ALA A 7 -17.29 -24.36 6.53
N LYS A 8 -16.95 -23.34 5.73
CA LYS A 8 -16.83 -23.46 4.27
C LYS A 8 -15.38 -23.76 3.90
N SER A 9 -15.14 -24.85 3.17
CA SER A 9 -13.80 -25.22 2.68
C SER A 9 -13.27 -24.22 1.65
N ALA A 10 -11.96 -24.23 1.35
CA ALA A 10 -11.38 -23.39 0.29
C ALA A 10 -12.06 -23.59 -1.08
N ALA A 11 -12.44 -24.83 -1.43
CA ALA A 11 -13.21 -25.13 -2.63
C ALA A 11 -14.62 -24.51 -2.63
N SER A 12 -15.21 -24.32 -1.43
CA SER A 12 -16.48 -23.63 -1.27
C SER A 12 -16.38 -22.13 -1.46
N LEU A 13 -15.25 -21.48 -1.11
CA LEU A 13 -15.10 -20.03 -1.24
C LEU A 13 -15.23 -19.57 -2.70
N SER A 14 -14.63 -20.32 -3.64
CA SER A 14 -14.66 -20.01 -5.08
C SER A 14 -16.06 -19.87 -5.67
N ARG A 15 -17.08 -20.48 -5.06
CA ARG A 15 -18.46 -20.50 -5.55
C ARG A 15 -19.36 -19.43 -4.93
N LEU A 16 -18.87 -18.72 -3.92
CA LEU A 16 -19.66 -17.72 -3.22
C LEU A 16 -19.75 -16.42 -4.01
N SER A 17 -20.92 -15.79 -3.97
CA SER A 17 -21.11 -14.42 -4.47
C SER A 17 -20.36 -13.41 -3.60
N ASP A 18 -20.20 -12.16 -4.09
CA ASP A 18 -19.60 -11.10 -3.26
C ASP A 18 -20.44 -10.87 -2.01
N ALA A 19 -21.77 -10.88 -2.12
CA ALA A 19 -22.68 -10.72 -0.99
C ALA A 19 -22.48 -11.81 0.06
N ASP A 20 -22.41 -13.07 -0.36
CA ASP A 20 -22.20 -14.20 0.56
C ASP A 20 -20.83 -14.17 1.25
N LEU A 21 -19.80 -13.70 0.55
CA LEU A 21 -18.46 -13.54 1.14
C LEU A 21 -18.43 -12.41 2.16
N LEU A 22 -19.10 -11.29 1.87
CA LEU A 22 -19.15 -10.12 2.74
C LEU A 22 -19.77 -10.48 4.11
N ASP A 23 -20.69 -11.43 4.17
CA ASP A 23 -21.32 -11.86 5.42
C ASP A 23 -20.53 -12.91 6.20
N LEU A 24 -19.38 -13.38 5.68
CA LEU A 24 -18.48 -14.26 6.44
C LEU A 24 -17.60 -13.48 7.40
N ARG A 25 -17.32 -14.07 8.56
CA ARG A 25 -16.30 -13.58 9.50
C ARG A 25 -14.91 -14.06 9.08
N PHE A 26 -13.89 -13.27 9.37
CA PHE A 26 -12.49 -13.64 9.11
C PHE A 26 -12.12 -15.03 9.65
N CYS A 27 -12.46 -15.30 10.92
CA CYS A 27 -12.16 -16.57 11.56
C CYS A 27 -12.90 -17.78 10.96
N ASP A 28 -13.98 -17.56 10.20
CA ASP A 28 -14.74 -18.62 9.51
C ASP A 28 -14.20 -18.93 8.12
N LEU A 29 -13.32 -18.10 7.55
CA LEU A 29 -12.69 -18.35 6.24
C LEU A 29 -11.72 -19.53 6.26
N LYS A 30 -11.20 -19.90 7.45
CA LYS A 30 -10.24 -21.00 7.69
C LYS A 30 -9.07 -21.02 6.70
N LEU A 31 -8.58 -19.84 6.33
CA LEU A 31 -7.50 -19.69 5.36
C LEU A 31 -6.17 -20.18 5.91
N THR A 32 -5.36 -20.71 5.01
CA THR A 32 -3.96 -21.06 5.27
C THR A 32 -3.09 -20.48 4.15
N ILE A 33 -1.81 -20.25 4.44
CA ILE A 33 -0.86 -19.79 3.43
C ILE A 33 -0.56 -20.96 2.50
N GLN A 34 -0.95 -20.82 1.23
CA GLN A 34 -0.78 -21.82 0.17
C GLN A 34 -0.17 -21.15 -1.08
N PRO A 35 0.33 -21.92 -2.06
CA PRO A 35 0.71 -21.36 -3.35
C PRO A 35 -0.44 -20.56 -4.01
N PRO A 36 -0.17 -19.42 -4.66
CA PRO A 36 1.16 -18.90 -5.00
C PRO A 36 1.85 -18.11 -3.88
N LEU A 37 1.13 -17.69 -2.83
CA LEU A 37 1.69 -16.87 -1.74
C LEU A 37 2.86 -17.56 -1.03
N ALA A 38 2.73 -18.86 -0.73
CA ALA A 38 3.81 -19.65 -0.12
C ALA A 38 5.11 -19.57 -0.94
N LYS A 39 5.04 -19.67 -2.28
CA LYS A 39 6.21 -19.59 -3.16
C LYS A 39 6.88 -18.21 -3.14
N ARG A 40 6.10 -17.14 -2.95
CA ARG A 40 6.62 -15.77 -2.84
C ARG A 40 7.36 -15.56 -1.52
N ILE A 41 6.84 -16.14 -0.43
CA ILE A 41 7.50 -16.18 0.87
C ILE A 41 8.80 -17.00 0.78
N ASP A 42 8.77 -18.16 0.12
CA ASP A 42 9.99 -18.95 -0.12
C ASP A 42 11.02 -18.19 -0.94
N ARG A 43 10.58 -17.39 -1.92
CA ARG A 43 11.48 -16.51 -2.68
C ARG A 43 12.10 -15.42 -1.80
N LEU A 44 11.35 -14.80 -0.88
CA LEU A 44 11.93 -13.89 0.12
C LEU A 44 13.02 -14.58 0.94
N TYR A 45 12.76 -15.80 1.43
CA TYR A 45 13.75 -16.55 2.19
C TYR A 45 14.98 -16.92 1.37
N ALA A 46 14.81 -17.23 0.08
CA ALA A 46 15.93 -17.45 -0.83
C ALA A 46 16.75 -16.15 -1.01
N ASP A 47 16.11 -15.01 -1.20
CA ASP A 47 16.79 -13.71 -1.31
C ASP A 47 17.61 -13.40 -0.03
N LEU A 48 17.06 -13.68 1.16
CA LEU A 48 17.77 -13.52 2.44
C LEU A 48 18.96 -14.47 2.56
N ALA A 49 18.80 -15.73 2.16
CA ALA A 49 19.89 -16.71 2.17
C ALA A 49 21.01 -16.35 1.19
N GLU A 50 20.66 -15.90 -0.03
CA GLU A 50 21.62 -15.38 -1.03
C GLU A 50 22.40 -14.17 -0.51
N LYS A 51 21.83 -13.41 0.44
CA LYS A 51 22.47 -12.28 1.12
C LYS A 51 23.18 -12.65 2.43
N GLY A 52 23.40 -13.94 2.70
CA GLY A 52 24.16 -14.41 3.87
C GLY A 52 23.35 -14.49 5.17
N LEU A 53 22.01 -14.44 5.09
CA LEU A 53 21.11 -14.51 6.24
C LEU A 53 20.21 -15.77 6.24
N PRO A 54 20.75 -17.00 6.06
CA PRO A 54 19.94 -18.21 5.85
C PRO A 54 19.07 -18.61 7.05
N HIS A 55 19.45 -18.20 8.26
CA HIS A 55 18.73 -18.51 9.49
C HIS A 55 17.69 -17.44 9.86
N PHE A 56 17.72 -16.28 9.21
CA PHE A 56 16.72 -15.24 9.45
C PHE A 56 15.52 -15.47 8.53
N ARG A 57 14.45 -16.03 9.11
CA ARG A 57 13.21 -16.35 8.39
C ARG A 57 12.02 -15.81 9.19
N PRO A 58 11.60 -14.55 8.94
CA PRO A 58 10.42 -13.97 9.58
C PRO A 58 9.23 -14.92 9.46
N HIS A 59 8.51 -15.17 10.55
CA HIS A 59 7.29 -15.98 10.45
C HIS A 59 6.18 -15.15 9.80
N CYS A 60 5.37 -15.79 8.97
CA CYS A 60 4.26 -15.13 8.29
C CYS A 60 2.93 -15.67 8.81
N TRP A 61 1.94 -14.80 8.95
CA TRP A 61 0.55 -15.17 9.25
C TRP A 61 -0.42 -14.32 8.45
N LEU A 62 -1.70 -14.72 8.43
CA LEU A 62 -2.74 -13.98 7.74
C LEU A 62 -3.41 -12.98 8.69
N SER A 63 -3.55 -11.74 8.23
CA SER A 63 -4.18 -10.60 8.91
C SER A 63 -5.13 -9.87 7.95
N SER A 64 -5.72 -8.74 8.36
CA SER A 64 -6.49 -7.87 7.47
C SER A 64 -5.62 -7.06 6.51
N GLU A 65 -4.44 -6.61 6.95
CA GLU A 65 -3.52 -5.75 6.17
C GLU A 65 -2.06 -6.25 6.29
N TRP A 66 -1.16 -5.62 5.54
CA TRP A 66 0.29 -5.81 5.68
C TRP A 66 0.81 -5.00 6.87
N PHE A 67 1.65 -5.61 7.71
CA PHE A 67 2.46 -4.91 8.71
C PHE A 67 3.45 -5.85 9.38
N SER A 68 4.41 -5.28 10.11
CA SER A 68 5.36 -5.99 10.98
C SER A 68 5.31 -5.35 12.37
N PRO A 69 4.66 -6.01 13.36
CA PRO A 69 4.40 -5.37 14.64
C PRO A 69 5.64 -5.26 15.51
N ASP A 70 5.74 -4.16 16.25
CA ASP A 70 6.82 -3.91 17.19
C ASP A 70 7.04 -5.09 18.16
N GLY A 71 8.31 -5.49 18.31
CA GLY A 71 8.70 -6.58 19.20
C GLY A 71 8.37 -8.00 18.70
N VAL A 72 7.82 -8.13 17.48
CA VAL A 72 7.57 -9.41 16.82
C VAL A 72 8.26 -9.43 15.45
N PRO A 73 9.34 -10.20 15.27
CA PRO A 73 10.05 -10.29 13.99
C PRO A 73 9.31 -11.20 13.00
N GLY A 74 8.10 -10.81 12.60
CA GLY A 74 7.30 -11.52 11.62
C GLY A 74 6.32 -10.62 10.88
N ILE A 75 5.76 -11.15 9.81
CA ILE A 75 5.01 -10.41 8.79
C ILE A 75 3.54 -10.82 8.82
N ALA A 76 2.66 -9.84 9.08
CA ALA A 76 1.24 -9.95 8.84
C ALA A 76 0.96 -9.78 7.35
N ILE A 77 0.20 -10.72 6.76
CA ILE A 77 -0.11 -10.73 5.33
C ILE A 77 -1.63 -10.63 5.14
N PRO A 78 -2.14 -9.76 4.27
CA PRO A 78 -3.56 -9.64 4.02
C PRO A 78 -4.20 -10.97 3.57
N PHE A 79 -5.33 -11.30 4.18
CA PHE A 79 -6.10 -12.51 3.94
C PHE A 79 -6.47 -12.74 2.47
N TYR A 80 -6.70 -11.67 1.71
CA TYR A 80 -7.13 -11.75 0.31
C TYR A 80 -6.05 -12.34 -0.60
N LEU A 81 -4.77 -12.33 -0.19
CA LEU A 81 -3.67 -12.95 -0.94
C LEU A 81 -3.64 -14.47 -0.78
N ALA A 82 -4.35 -15.03 0.20
CA ALA A 82 -4.41 -16.47 0.42
C ALA A 82 -5.35 -17.20 -0.53
N HIS A 83 -6.22 -16.49 -1.27
CA HIS A 83 -7.21 -17.14 -2.15
C HIS A 83 -7.65 -16.25 -3.33
N PRO A 84 -7.65 -16.75 -4.59
CA PRO A 84 -7.98 -15.94 -5.77
C PRO A 84 -9.37 -15.30 -5.74
N ARG A 85 -10.36 -15.98 -5.15
CA ARG A 85 -11.72 -15.42 -5.00
C ARG A 85 -11.77 -14.22 -4.05
N LEU A 86 -10.94 -14.21 -3.02
CA LEU A 86 -10.84 -13.11 -2.06
C LEU A 86 -10.04 -11.96 -2.66
N ALA A 87 -8.99 -12.23 -3.45
CA ALA A 87 -8.34 -11.20 -4.26
C ALA A 87 -9.33 -10.52 -5.24
N LYS A 88 -10.26 -11.27 -5.85
CA LYS A 88 -11.34 -10.67 -6.66
C LYS A 88 -12.28 -9.80 -5.82
N LEU A 89 -12.60 -10.23 -4.60
CA LEU A 89 -13.42 -9.43 -3.68
C LEU A 89 -12.69 -8.15 -3.26
N GLU A 90 -11.41 -8.22 -2.88
CA GLU A 90 -10.58 -7.06 -2.59
C GLU A 90 -10.59 -6.08 -3.76
N LYS A 91 -10.38 -6.58 -4.99
CA LYS A 91 -10.45 -5.76 -6.20
C LYS A 91 -11.84 -5.14 -6.42
N SER A 92 -12.91 -5.84 -6.06
CA SER A 92 -14.29 -5.34 -6.16
C SER A 92 -14.56 -4.22 -5.14
N GLN A 93 -14.05 -4.38 -3.91
CA GLN A 93 -14.29 -3.46 -2.81
C GLN A 93 -13.33 -2.27 -2.79
N MET A 94 -12.08 -2.48 -3.18
CA MET A 94 -10.94 -1.56 -3.06
C MET A 94 -10.27 -1.25 -4.42
N LEU A 95 -10.82 -1.72 -5.54
CA LEU A 95 -10.35 -1.50 -6.94
C LEU A 95 -8.95 -2.04 -7.27
N SER A 96 -8.24 -2.57 -6.28
CA SER A 96 -6.95 -3.21 -6.44
C SER A 96 -6.77 -4.39 -5.50
N VAL A 97 -5.61 -5.02 -5.62
CA VAL A 97 -5.14 -6.04 -4.69
C VAL A 97 -3.68 -5.73 -4.41
N GLU A 98 -3.39 -5.11 -3.27
CA GLU A 98 -2.02 -4.80 -2.88
C GLU A 98 -1.22 -6.11 -2.70
N GLY A 99 -0.07 -6.22 -3.37
CA GLY A 99 0.66 -7.49 -3.45
C GLY A 99 -0.04 -8.58 -4.28
N GLY A 100 -1.04 -8.24 -5.10
CA GLY A 100 -1.79 -9.21 -5.92
C GLY A 100 -0.92 -9.94 -6.94
N ASN A 101 0.01 -9.24 -7.59
CA ASN A 101 1.00 -9.84 -8.47
C ASN A 101 2.33 -10.13 -7.75
N GLU A 102 3.17 -10.96 -8.34
CA GLU A 102 4.42 -11.42 -7.74
C GLU A 102 5.41 -10.28 -7.46
N LYS A 103 5.60 -9.36 -8.41
CA LYS A 103 6.54 -8.25 -8.27
C LYS A 103 6.18 -7.37 -7.08
N ASP A 104 4.93 -6.95 -6.97
CA ASP A 104 4.48 -6.06 -5.90
C ASP A 104 4.46 -6.77 -4.54
N CYS A 105 4.05 -8.05 -4.51
CA CYS A 105 4.11 -8.85 -3.29
C CYS A 105 5.53 -8.98 -2.76
N LEU A 106 6.51 -9.23 -3.65
CA LEU A 106 7.91 -9.31 -3.27
C LEU A 106 8.51 -7.94 -2.89
N ARG A 107 7.99 -6.82 -3.40
CA ARG A 107 8.39 -5.49 -2.92
C ARG A 107 7.99 -5.31 -1.45
N ILE A 108 6.72 -5.57 -1.13
CA ILE A 108 6.19 -5.43 0.23
C ILE A 108 6.86 -6.43 1.18
N LEU A 109 6.95 -7.71 0.81
CA LEU A 109 7.61 -8.73 1.63
C LEU A 109 9.06 -8.37 2.02
N ARG A 110 9.83 -7.76 1.11
CA ARG A 110 11.20 -7.31 1.39
C ARG A 110 11.24 -6.09 2.31
N HIS A 111 10.27 -5.18 2.15
CA HIS A 111 10.07 -4.03 3.05
C HIS A 111 9.75 -4.53 4.47
N GLU A 112 8.75 -5.38 4.62
CA GLU A 112 8.36 -5.97 5.91
C GLU A 112 9.49 -6.79 6.55
N ALA A 113 10.29 -7.50 5.74
CA ALA A 113 11.49 -8.17 6.24
C ALA A 113 12.52 -7.21 6.84
N GLY A 114 12.57 -5.96 6.37
CA GLY A 114 13.36 -4.87 6.95
C GLY A 114 12.92 -4.52 8.37
N HIS A 115 11.63 -4.30 8.59
CA HIS A 115 11.07 -4.11 9.94
C HIS A 115 11.33 -5.32 10.84
N CYS A 116 11.17 -6.53 10.29
CA CYS A 116 11.42 -7.76 11.03
C CYS A 116 12.87 -7.88 11.49
N ILE A 117 13.86 -7.56 10.64
CA ILE A 117 15.28 -7.71 10.99
C ILE A 117 15.73 -6.63 11.97
N ASP A 118 15.20 -5.42 11.81
CA ASP A 118 15.38 -4.34 12.79
C ASP A 118 14.88 -4.77 14.16
N THR A 119 13.66 -5.30 14.24
CA THR A 119 13.06 -5.81 15.47
C THR A 119 13.85 -6.98 16.06
N ALA A 120 14.21 -7.97 15.24
CA ALA A 120 14.90 -9.19 15.67
C ALA A 120 16.23 -8.89 16.38
N TYR A 121 17.02 -7.98 15.82
CA TYR A 121 18.36 -7.61 16.30
C TYR A 121 18.41 -6.27 17.03
N ARG A 122 17.25 -5.61 17.21
CA ARG A 122 17.11 -4.28 17.85
C ARG A 122 18.02 -3.23 17.20
N LEU A 123 18.08 -3.23 15.86
CA LEU A 123 19.07 -2.45 15.10
C LEU A 123 18.87 -0.94 15.32
N HIS A 124 17.62 -0.49 15.45
CA HIS A 124 17.26 0.89 15.78
C HIS A 124 17.88 1.44 17.08
N ARG A 125 18.37 0.58 17.99
CA ARG A 125 19.07 1.03 19.20
C ARG A 125 20.51 1.46 18.95
N ARG A 126 21.11 1.03 17.82
CA ARG A 126 22.50 1.36 17.49
C ARG A 126 22.63 2.86 17.23
N LYS A 127 23.74 3.45 17.69
CA LYS A 127 24.02 4.89 17.51
C LYS A 127 24.01 5.29 16.03
N ARG A 128 24.73 4.55 15.18
CA ARG A 128 24.84 4.83 13.74
C ARG A 128 23.52 4.70 12.98
N TRP A 129 22.65 3.79 13.41
CA TRP A 129 21.29 3.70 12.86
C TRP A 129 20.53 5.01 13.09
N ARG A 130 20.53 5.51 14.32
CA ARG A 130 19.82 6.76 14.69
C ARG A 130 20.39 7.99 13.99
N GLU A 131 21.70 8.04 13.78
CA GLU A 131 22.35 9.13 13.05
C GLU A 131 21.94 9.17 11.57
N LEU A 132 21.70 8.01 10.95
CA LEU A 132 21.38 7.90 9.52
C LEU A 132 19.89 8.02 9.22
N PHE A 133 19.04 7.39 10.04
CA PHE A 133 17.60 7.29 9.80
C PHE A 133 16.77 8.25 10.67
N GLY A 134 17.25 8.59 11.86
CA GLY A 134 16.54 9.41 12.85
C GLY A 134 16.07 8.62 14.07
N SER A 135 15.12 9.17 14.82
CA SER A 135 14.59 8.53 16.02
C SER A 135 13.51 7.50 15.66
N PHE A 136 13.71 6.23 16.03
CA PHE A 136 12.67 5.20 15.92
C PHE A 136 11.45 5.51 16.81
N ALA A 137 11.65 6.20 17.93
CA ALA A 137 10.59 6.58 18.84
C ALA A 137 9.84 7.86 18.42
N ALA A 138 10.08 8.35 17.20
CA ALA A 138 9.27 9.44 16.67
C ALA A 138 7.81 8.96 16.57
N PRO A 139 6.82 9.81 16.87
CA PRO A 139 5.44 9.45 16.59
C PRO A 139 5.28 9.28 15.07
N TYR A 140 4.60 8.21 14.65
CA TYR A 140 4.15 8.11 13.28
C TYR A 140 3.23 9.28 12.99
N PRO A 141 3.49 10.04 11.91
CA PRO A 141 2.62 11.15 11.59
C PRO A 141 1.31 10.59 11.04
N ASP A 142 0.18 11.21 11.41
CA ASP A 142 -1.11 10.88 10.79
C ASP A 142 -1.04 11.07 9.27
N THR A 143 -0.19 12.02 8.82
CA THR A 143 -0.02 12.40 7.42
C THR A 143 1.42 12.86 7.15
N TYR A 144 1.98 12.58 5.96
CA TYR A 144 3.29 13.12 5.56
C TYR A 144 3.27 13.70 4.15
N LYS A 145 4.04 14.78 3.95
CA LYS A 145 4.21 15.43 2.64
C LYS A 145 5.58 15.05 2.06
N PRO A 146 5.64 14.12 1.10
CA PRO A 146 6.91 13.71 0.52
C PRO A 146 7.56 14.84 -0.27
N ARG A 147 8.89 14.80 -0.35
CA ARG A 147 9.71 15.65 -1.22
C ARG A 147 10.24 14.80 -2.37
N PRO A 148 9.59 14.83 -3.56
CA PRO A 148 9.90 13.91 -4.66
C PRO A 148 11.35 13.96 -5.15
N ASN A 149 11.96 15.14 -5.12
CA ASN A 149 13.32 15.35 -5.59
C ASN A 149 14.38 15.13 -4.51
N SER A 150 14.00 14.62 -3.33
CA SER A 150 14.93 14.36 -2.24
C SER A 150 15.85 13.18 -2.57
N ARG A 151 17.15 13.45 -2.61
CA ARG A 151 18.18 12.41 -2.78
C ARG A 151 18.58 11.71 -1.47
N LYS A 152 17.97 12.08 -0.35
CA LYS A 152 18.27 11.53 0.99
C LYS A 152 17.67 10.15 1.23
N PHE A 153 16.72 9.74 0.40
CA PHE A 153 15.94 8.52 0.58
C PHE A 153 16.08 7.63 -0.65
N VAL A 154 15.95 6.33 -0.43
CA VAL A 154 15.75 5.39 -1.52
C VAL A 154 14.31 5.48 -2.04
N THR A 155 14.05 4.86 -3.19
CA THR A 155 12.70 4.66 -3.70
C THR A 155 12.49 3.16 -3.90
N HIS A 156 11.61 2.56 -3.10
CA HIS A 156 11.28 1.14 -3.20
C HIS A 156 9.78 0.89 -3.28
N LEU A 157 8.98 1.34 -2.32
CA LEU A 157 7.53 1.41 -2.41
C LEU A 157 7.08 2.77 -2.97
N ASP A 158 5.83 2.85 -3.40
CA ASP A 158 5.28 4.05 -4.02
C ASP A 158 5.03 5.15 -2.97
N GLY A 159 4.71 6.39 -3.40
CA GLY A 159 4.42 7.50 -2.47
C GLY A 159 5.63 8.02 -1.68
N TRP A 160 6.86 7.69 -2.07
CA TRP A 160 8.09 8.04 -1.35
C TRP A 160 8.05 7.59 0.12
N TYR A 161 7.58 6.36 0.35
CA TYR A 161 7.26 5.82 1.67
C TYR A 161 8.43 5.88 2.68
N ALA A 162 9.67 5.81 2.19
CA ALA A 162 10.88 6.03 2.99
C ALA A 162 10.92 7.38 3.74
N GLN A 163 10.09 8.36 3.36
CA GLN A 163 10.01 9.67 4.01
C GLN A 163 8.97 9.74 5.12
N ALA A 164 8.15 8.70 5.30
CA ALA A 164 7.04 8.70 6.24
C ALA A 164 7.52 8.66 7.71
N HIS A 165 8.51 7.82 7.99
CA HIS A 165 9.05 7.63 9.34
C HIS A 165 10.47 7.02 9.28
N PRO A 166 11.36 7.25 10.28
CA PRO A 166 12.69 6.63 10.32
C PRO A 166 12.72 5.11 10.19
N ALA A 167 11.71 4.41 10.72
CA ALA A 167 11.59 2.96 10.54
C ALA A 167 11.30 2.59 9.08
N GLU A 168 10.44 3.36 8.39
CA GLU A 168 10.15 3.14 6.97
C GLU A 168 11.35 3.43 6.08
N ASP A 169 12.13 4.46 6.38
CA ASP A 169 13.39 4.76 5.70
C ASP A 169 14.37 3.58 5.78
N PHE A 170 14.48 2.95 6.95
CA PHE A 170 15.28 1.74 7.13
C PHE A 170 14.72 0.55 6.34
N ALA A 171 13.42 0.27 6.47
CA ALA A 171 12.76 -0.86 5.80
C ALA A 171 12.86 -0.77 4.27
N GLU A 172 12.62 0.42 3.70
CA GLU A 172 12.80 0.73 2.29
C GLU A 172 14.26 0.55 1.85
N THR A 173 15.22 1.08 2.63
CA THR A 173 16.66 0.93 2.36
C THR A 173 17.08 -0.54 2.36
N PHE A 174 16.60 -1.31 3.34
CA PHE A 174 16.83 -2.74 3.42
C PHE A 174 16.26 -3.49 2.21
N ALA A 175 15.04 -3.15 1.78
CA ALA A 175 14.42 -3.80 0.65
C ALA A 175 15.17 -3.56 -0.68
N VAL A 176 15.66 -2.34 -0.92
CA VAL A 176 16.53 -2.01 -2.08
C VAL A 176 17.85 -2.79 -2.04
N TRP A 177 18.44 -2.93 -0.85
CA TRP A 177 19.68 -3.69 -0.65
C TRP A 177 19.46 -5.20 -0.89
N LEU A 178 18.35 -5.75 -0.37
CA LEU A 178 18.01 -7.17 -0.44
C LEU A 178 17.67 -7.63 -1.86
N GLN A 179 17.09 -6.75 -2.70
CA GLN A 179 16.67 -7.10 -4.04
C GLN A 179 17.78 -7.81 -4.85
N PRO A 180 17.50 -8.99 -5.45
CA PRO A 180 18.47 -9.72 -6.24
C PRO A 180 19.04 -8.89 -7.39
N ARG A 181 20.37 -8.97 -7.58
CA ARG A 181 21.10 -8.23 -8.62
C ARG A 181 20.90 -6.70 -8.57
N SER A 182 20.50 -6.16 -7.41
CA SER A 182 20.34 -4.72 -7.21
C SER A 182 21.67 -4.00 -7.51
N ARG A 183 21.60 -2.98 -8.37
CA ARG A 183 22.74 -2.14 -8.76
C ARG A 183 22.80 -0.85 -7.92
N TRP A 184 22.34 -0.92 -6.67
CA TRP A 184 22.14 0.24 -5.79
C TRP A 184 23.37 1.14 -5.67
N LYS A 185 24.59 0.57 -5.66
CA LYS A 185 25.86 1.35 -5.65
C LYS A 185 25.94 2.34 -6.81
N SER A 186 25.58 1.89 -8.01
CA SER A 186 25.59 2.75 -9.21
C SER A 186 24.36 3.66 -9.29
N GLN A 187 23.19 3.17 -8.87
CA GLN A 187 21.93 3.90 -8.93
C GLN A 187 21.91 5.11 -7.99
N TYR A 188 22.44 4.95 -6.78
CA TYR A 188 22.47 5.99 -5.74
C TYR A 188 23.81 6.71 -5.65
N ARG A 189 24.69 6.58 -6.64
CA ARG A 189 25.99 7.25 -6.65
C ARG A 189 25.83 8.77 -6.53
N GLY A 190 26.50 9.36 -5.55
CA GLY A 190 26.43 10.80 -5.23
C GLY A 190 25.16 11.23 -4.50
N TRP A 191 24.30 10.29 -4.09
CA TRP A 191 23.12 10.57 -3.28
C TRP A 191 23.44 10.30 -1.81
N PRO A 192 22.96 11.12 -0.85
CA PRO A 192 23.11 10.83 0.57
C PRO A 192 22.51 9.47 0.99
N ALA A 193 21.48 9.00 0.29
CA ALA A 193 20.89 7.67 0.52
C ALA A 193 21.90 6.51 0.38
N LEU A 194 22.99 6.69 -0.38
CA LEU A 194 24.02 5.66 -0.55
C LEU A 194 24.69 5.29 0.78
N GLN A 195 24.90 6.27 1.67
CA GLN A 195 25.49 6.01 2.99
C GLN A 195 24.63 5.08 3.84
N LYS A 196 23.29 5.14 3.69
CA LYS A 196 22.36 4.24 4.37
C LYS A 196 22.44 2.82 3.81
N LEU A 197 22.53 2.69 2.48
CA LEU A 197 22.70 1.39 1.81
C LEU A 197 24.03 0.72 2.19
N GLU A 198 25.12 1.48 2.22
CA GLU A 198 26.43 0.99 2.67
C GLU A 198 26.39 0.58 4.15
N TYR A 199 25.70 1.34 4.99
CA TYR A 199 25.49 0.98 6.38
C TYR A 199 24.69 -0.32 6.55
N VAL A 200 23.59 -0.50 5.80
CA VAL A 200 22.82 -1.75 5.80
C VAL A 200 23.68 -2.92 5.32
N ASP A 201 24.47 -2.75 4.25
CA ASP A 201 25.38 -3.79 3.72
C ASP A 201 26.39 -4.24 4.78
N GLN A 202 27.04 -3.28 5.45
CA GLN A 202 27.96 -3.55 6.56
C GLN A 202 27.25 -4.26 7.73
N LEU A 203 26.07 -3.77 8.12
CA LEU A 203 25.31 -4.29 9.26
C LEU A 203 24.87 -5.74 9.05
N MET A 204 24.46 -6.08 7.83
CA MET A 204 24.06 -7.45 7.48
C MET A 204 25.27 -8.39 7.42
N ALA A 205 26.43 -7.90 6.94
CA ALA A 205 27.68 -8.66 6.98
C ALA A 205 28.13 -8.95 8.42
N GLU A 206 28.00 -7.98 9.35
CA GLU A 206 28.28 -8.20 10.78
C GLU A 206 27.39 -9.28 11.39
N ILE A 207 26.09 -9.26 11.09
CA ILE A 207 25.12 -10.27 11.56
C ILE A 207 25.46 -11.65 10.98
N ALA A 208 25.82 -11.72 9.69
CA ALA A 208 26.19 -12.97 9.04
C ALA A 208 27.50 -13.56 9.61
N ALA A 209 28.47 -12.71 9.96
CA ALA A 209 29.77 -13.12 10.50
C ALA A 209 29.68 -13.62 11.96
N SER A 210 28.68 -13.18 12.72
CA SER A 210 28.43 -13.65 14.09
C SER A 210 27.00 -14.15 14.22
N PRO A 211 26.72 -15.41 13.79
CA PRO A 211 25.38 -15.98 13.74
C PRO A 211 24.86 -16.39 15.14
N SER A 212 24.94 -15.46 16.08
CA SER A 212 24.23 -15.57 17.36
C SER A 212 22.73 -15.50 17.11
N PRO A 213 21.92 -16.28 17.83
CA PRO A 213 20.47 -16.18 17.72
C PRO A 213 20.00 -14.74 17.95
N ALA A 214 19.05 -14.29 17.12
CA ALA A 214 18.44 -12.97 17.28
C ALA A 214 17.89 -12.79 18.72
N PRO A 215 18.14 -11.66 19.39
CA PRO A 215 17.65 -11.40 20.75
C PRO A 215 16.13 -11.45 20.89
N VAL A 216 15.39 -11.08 19.83
CA VAL A 216 13.93 -11.13 19.82
C VAL A 216 13.49 -12.29 18.92
N ARG A 217 12.71 -13.22 19.47
CA ARG A 217 12.26 -14.45 18.79
C ARG A 217 10.76 -14.71 18.95
N SER A 218 10.00 -13.69 19.34
CA SER A 218 8.55 -13.79 19.53
C SER A 218 7.88 -14.27 18.25
N ARG A 219 7.00 -15.27 18.37
CA ARG A 219 6.19 -15.80 17.26
C ARG A 219 4.70 -15.48 17.42
N LYS A 220 4.38 -14.45 18.21
CA LYS A 220 3.00 -13.96 18.36
C LYS A 220 2.45 -13.57 16.98
N GLN A 221 1.14 -13.77 16.79
CA GLN A 221 0.42 -13.39 15.57
C GLN A 221 -0.57 -12.29 15.94
N ILE A 222 -0.13 -11.04 15.81
CA ILE A 222 -0.95 -9.85 16.11
C ILE A 222 -2.01 -9.71 15.01
N GLU A 223 -3.25 -9.40 15.42
CA GLU A 223 -4.41 -9.27 14.52
C GLU A 223 -4.62 -10.44 13.54
N SER A 224 -4.27 -11.65 13.96
CA SER A 224 -4.48 -12.85 13.15
C SER A 224 -5.96 -13.03 12.79
N ILE A 225 -6.26 -13.26 11.51
CA ILE A 225 -7.63 -13.53 11.03
C ILE A 225 -8.28 -14.73 11.73
N ARG A 226 -7.48 -15.62 12.32
CA ARG A 226 -7.98 -16.78 13.08
C ARG A 226 -8.81 -16.37 14.29
N ASN A 227 -8.53 -15.19 14.84
CA ASN A 227 -9.16 -14.67 16.05
C ASN A 227 -10.10 -13.48 15.76
N ASP A 228 -10.13 -12.98 14.52
CA ASP A 228 -10.97 -11.86 14.13
C ASP A 228 -12.42 -12.30 13.86
N LYS A 229 -13.35 -11.69 14.62
CA LYS A 229 -14.78 -11.97 14.56
C LYS A 229 -15.55 -11.01 13.66
N ARG A 230 -14.91 -9.96 13.13
CA ARG A 230 -15.52 -9.04 12.17
C ARG A 230 -15.88 -9.79 10.90
N THR A 231 -17.00 -9.38 10.32
CA THR A 231 -17.38 -9.76 8.96
C THR A 231 -16.53 -9.02 7.93
N LEU A 232 -16.37 -9.60 6.74
CA LEU A 232 -15.71 -8.89 5.64
C LEU A 232 -16.47 -7.60 5.28
N ARG A 233 -17.79 -7.57 5.42
CA ARG A 233 -18.62 -6.36 5.25
C ARG A 233 -18.23 -5.24 6.21
N GLU A 234 -18.10 -5.55 7.50
CA GLU A 234 -17.67 -4.58 8.51
C GLU A 234 -16.26 -4.06 8.22
N HIS A 235 -15.33 -4.96 7.88
CA HIS A 235 -13.98 -4.60 7.49
C HIS A 235 -13.96 -3.62 6.31
N TYR A 236 -14.62 -3.96 5.20
CA TYR A 236 -14.62 -3.08 4.02
C TYR A 236 -15.38 -1.77 4.26
N ARG A 237 -16.39 -1.75 5.13
CA ARG A 237 -17.05 -0.50 5.53
C ARG A 237 -16.09 0.39 6.32
N GLN A 238 -15.39 -0.15 7.31
CA GLN A 238 -14.40 0.57 8.11
C GLN A 238 -13.25 1.09 7.25
N LYS A 239 -12.69 0.22 6.40
CA LYS A 239 -11.60 0.55 5.48
C LYS A 239 -12.00 1.72 4.57
N LYS A 240 -13.20 1.69 3.96
CA LYS A 240 -13.69 2.79 3.11
C LYS A 240 -13.91 4.10 3.85
N LEU A 241 -14.41 4.07 5.09
CA LEU A 241 -14.60 5.29 5.89
C LEU A 241 -13.27 5.99 6.18
N GLN A 242 -12.23 5.23 6.54
CA GLN A 242 -10.88 5.77 6.75
C GLN A 242 -10.31 6.49 5.51
N TYR A 243 -10.68 6.05 4.31
CA TYR A 243 -10.31 6.73 3.06
C TYR A 243 -11.26 7.89 2.68
N ALA A 244 -12.50 7.91 3.19
CA ALA A 244 -13.51 8.90 2.79
C ALA A 244 -13.43 10.22 3.57
N ASP A 245 -12.99 10.21 4.83
CA ASP A 245 -12.86 11.39 5.69
C ASP A 245 -11.74 12.38 5.25
N ALA A 246 -11.25 12.24 4.03
CA ALA A 246 -10.01 12.79 3.52
C ALA A 246 -10.12 14.04 2.63
N PHE A 247 -11.33 14.54 2.33
CA PHE A 247 -11.56 15.45 1.19
C PHE A 247 -11.98 16.90 1.58
N PRO A 248 -11.31 17.94 1.03
CA PRO A 248 -11.69 19.36 1.23
C PRO A 248 -12.56 19.98 0.10
N GLU A 249 -13.23 21.12 0.39
CA GLU A 249 -14.13 21.92 -0.49
C GLU A 249 -13.52 22.50 -1.79
N PHE A 250 -12.21 22.34 -2.03
CA PHE A 250 -11.47 23.01 -3.12
C PHE A 250 -11.81 22.49 -4.54
N PHE A 251 -12.54 21.38 -4.66
CA PHE A 251 -12.91 20.76 -5.94
C PHE A 251 -13.85 21.60 -6.81
N ASP A 252 -14.78 22.36 -6.22
CA ASP A 252 -15.82 23.06 -6.98
C ASP A 252 -15.27 24.16 -7.88
N ALA A 253 -14.33 24.95 -7.35
CA ALA A 253 -13.68 26.04 -8.08
C ALA A 253 -12.86 25.49 -9.25
N ASP A 254 -12.26 24.31 -9.08
CA ASP A 254 -11.49 23.64 -10.12
C ASP A 254 -12.40 23.05 -11.20
N LEU A 255 -13.45 22.30 -10.83
CA LEU A 255 -14.42 21.74 -11.78
C LEU A 255 -15.01 22.83 -12.70
N ARG A 256 -15.27 24.03 -12.16
CA ARG A 256 -15.81 25.18 -12.90
C ARG A 256 -14.83 25.82 -13.90
N LYS A 257 -13.54 25.43 -13.91
CA LYS A 257 -12.58 25.85 -14.94
C LYS A 257 -12.77 25.08 -16.25
N ILE A 258 -13.26 23.85 -16.18
CA ILE A 258 -13.44 22.94 -17.33
C ILE A 258 -14.92 22.83 -17.72
N PHE A 259 -15.80 22.86 -16.73
CA PHE A 259 -17.24 22.63 -16.86
C PHE A 259 -18.05 23.85 -16.42
N SER A 260 -19.30 23.95 -16.85
CA SER A 260 -20.17 25.08 -16.52
C SER A 260 -21.63 24.63 -16.40
N ASP A 261 -22.36 25.29 -15.51
CA ASP A 261 -23.81 25.21 -15.29
C ASP A 261 -24.59 26.30 -16.06
N ASP A 262 -23.92 27.13 -16.86
CA ASP A 262 -24.56 28.17 -17.67
C ASP A 262 -25.51 27.56 -18.71
N LYS A 263 -26.73 28.14 -18.80
CA LYS A 263 -27.78 27.73 -19.73
C LYS A 263 -27.32 27.65 -21.19
N ARG A 264 -26.33 28.46 -21.60
CA ARG A 264 -25.76 28.40 -22.96
C ARG A 264 -25.14 27.04 -23.30
N PHE A 265 -24.73 26.24 -22.31
CA PHE A 265 -24.18 24.90 -22.49
C PHE A 265 -25.19 23.77 -22.24
N ALA A 266 -26.48 24.07 -22.06
CA ALA A 266 -27.51 23.07 -21.74
C ALA A 266 -27.60 21.91 -22.77
N HIS A 267 -27.26 22.17 -24.04
CA HIS A 267 -27.24 21.17 -25.11
C HIS A 267 -25.99 20.27 -25.12
N ARG A 268 -24.95 20.61 -24.33
CA ARG A 268 -23.68 19.88 -24.28
C ARG A 268 -23.77 18.66 -23.35
N PRO A 269 -22.91 17.63 -23.55
CA PRO A 269 -22.83 16.48 -22.65
C PRO A 269 -22.56 16.90 -21.20
N THR A 270 -23.09 16.12 -20.25
CA THR A 270 -22.84 16.35 -18.82
C THR A 270 -21.38 16.07 -18.49
N ALA A 271 -20.80 16.84 -17.56
CA ALA A 271 -19.43 16.63 -17.08
C ALA A 271 -19.27 15.22 -16.50
N ALA A 272 -20.26 14.75 -15.73
CA ALA A 272 -20.30 13.39 -15.18
C ALA A 272 -20.25 12.30 -16.28
N SER A 273 -21.02 12.44 -17.36
CA SER A 273 -20.99 11.47 -18.47
C SER A 273 -19.66 11.46 -19.21
N PHE A 274 -19.05 12.63 -19.38
CA PHE A 274 -17.74 12.77 -20.02
C PHE A 274 -16.64 12.13 -19.17
N LEU A 275 -16.56 12.49 -17.88
CA LEU A 275 -15.55 11.98 -16.96
C LEU A 275 -15.60 10.45 -16.85
N ARG A 276 -16.79 9.85 -16.73
CA ARG A 276 -16.95 8.38 -16.74
C ARG A 276 -16.39 7.72 -18.00
N ARG A 277 -16.58 8.36 -19.16
CA ARG A 277 -16.12 7.84 -20.45
C ARG A 277 -14.60 7.88 -20.56
N VAL A 278 -13.96 8.92 -20.05
CA VAL A 278 -12.49 9.08 -20.10
C VAL A 278 -11.76 8.50 -18.88
N GLN A 279 -12.49 8.10 -17.83
CA GLN A 279 -11.95 7.64 -16.55
C GLN A 279 -10.85 6.57 -16.68
N PRO A 280 -10.98 5.49 -17.49
CA PRO A 280 -9.93 4.49 -17.59
C PRO A 280 -8.60 5.06 -18.08
N GLU A 281 -8.66 5.96 -19.07
CA GLU A 281 -7.47 6.60 -19.64
C GLU A 281 -6.86 7.63 -18.68
N LEU A 282 -7.69 8.44 -18.01
CA LEU A 282 -7.24 9.38 -16.99
C LEU A 282 -6.52 8.63 -15.86
N ARG A 283 -7.13 7.57 -15.35
CA ARG A 283 -6.54 6.73 -14.31
C ARG A 283 -5.20 6.15 -14.72
N ASP A 284 -5.13 5.51 -15.89
CA ASP A 284 -3.91 4.85 -16.34
C ASP A 284 -2.78 5.86 -16.61
N THR A 285 -3.14 7.06 -17.09
CA THR A 285 -2.19 8.15 -17.31
C THR A 285 -1.69 8.73 -15.99
N VAL A 286 -2.59 9.09 -15.09
CA VAL A 286 -2.25 9.68 -13.79
C VAL A 286 -1.45 8.69 -12.95
N ALA A 287 -1.88 7.42 -12.87
CA ALA A 287 -1.16 6.39 -12.12
C ALA A 287 0.29 6.21 -12.60
N ARG A 288 0.52 6.27 -13.92
CA ARG A 288 1.86 6.19 -14.51
C ARG A 288 2.76 7.35 -14.09
N TRP A 289 2.20 8.56 -14.03
CA TRP A 289 2.98 9.79 -13.78
C TRP A 289 3.13 10.13 -12.30
N THR A 290 2.11 9.85 -11.48
CA THR A 290 2.12 10.17 -10.05
C THR A 290 2.62 9.02 -9.18
N GLY A 291 2.70 7.80 -9.73
CA GLY A 291 2.94 6.59 -8.94
C GLY A 291 1.83 6.33 -7.92
N THR A 292 0.71 7.06 -8.00
CA THR A 292 -0.40 6.93 -7.07
C THR A 292 -1.23 5.71 -7.43
N HIS A 293 -1.68 5.02 -6.38
CA HIS A 293 -2.47 3.83 -6.51
C HIS A 293 -3.80 4.10 -7.26
N ALA A 294 -4.16 3.21 -8.19
CA ALA A 294 -5.30 3.39 -9.10
C ALA A 294 -6.64 3.62 -8.38
N TYR A 295 -6.83 3.02 -7.19
CA TYR A 295 -8.01 3.26 -6.34
C TYR A 295 -8.12 4.72 -5.93
N THR A 296 -7.02 5.33 -5.48
CA THR A 296 -7.01 6.72 -5.03
C THR A 296 -7.41 7.65 -6.17
N ILE A 297 -6.90 7.37 -7.38
CA ILE A 297 -7.26 8.14 -8.58
C ILE A 297 -8.71 7.91 -8.97
N ASP A 298 -9.19 6.66 -8.92
CA ASP A 298 -10.59 6.33 -9.19
C ASP A 298 -11.54 6.93 -8.14
N GLN A 299 -11.11 7.08 -6.90
CA GLN A 299 -11.86 7.72 -5.82
C GLN A 299 -11.97 9.22 -6.09
N VAL A 300 -10.85 9.90 -6.35
CA VAL A 300 -10.84 11.30 -6.78
C VAL A 300 -11.74 11.51 -8.00
N LEU A 301 -11.69 10.61 -9.00
CA LEU A 301 -12.55 10.67 -10.19
C LEU A 301 -14.03 10.45 -9.87
N ARG A 302 -14.38 9.52 -8.96
CA ARG A 302 -15.76 9.30 -8.53
C ARG A 302 -16.32 10.52 -7.81
N ASP A 303 -15.55 11.09 -6.90
CA ASP A 303 -15.96 12.25 -6.12
C ASP A 303 -16.11 13.48 -7.03
N MET A 304 -15.22 13.66 -8.01
CA MET A 304 -15.38 14.65 -9.09
C MET A 304 -16.65 14.41 -9.91
N ILE A 305 -16.95 13.16 -10.29
CA ILE A 305 -18.15 12.80 -11.06
C ILE A 305 -19.42 13.10 -10.26
N ASP A 306 -19.45 12.74 -8.98
CA ASP A 306 -20.61 12.97 -8.12
C ASP A 306 -20.82 14.45 -7.87
N ARG A 307 -19.74 15.21 -7.59
CA ARG A 307 -19.83 16.66 -7.44
C ARG A 307 -20.26 17.38 -8.72
N CYS A 308 -19.81 16.92 -9.89
CA CYS A 308 -20.30 17.41 -11.18
C CYS A 308 -21.81 17.22 -11.38
N LYS A 309 -22.40 16.15 -10.84
CA LYS A 309 -23.86 15.95 -10.91
C LYS A 309 -24.59 16.91 -10.00
N GLU A 310 -24.12 17.08 -8.77
CA GLU A 310 -24.70 17.98 -7.76
C GLU A 310 -24.71 19.43 -8.25
N LEU A 311 -23.63 19.85 -8.89
CA LEU A 311 -23.49 21.19 -9.47
C LEU A 311 -24.12 21.32 -10.87
N HIS A 312 -24.74 20.26 -11.40
CA HIS A 312 -25.34 20.21 -12.74
C HIS A 312 -24.41 20.65 -13.88
N LEU A 313 -23.12 20.34 -13.78
CA LEU A 313 -22.10 20.84 -14.69
C LEU A 313 -22.12 20.13 -16.05
N ARG A 314 -21.84 20.89 -17.11
CA ARG A 314 -21.74 20.44 -18.51
C ARG A 314 -20.44 20.87 -19.14
N LEU A 315 -20.08 20.25 -20.27
CA LEU A 315 -18.86 20.63 -21.01
C LEU A 315 -18.94 22.08 -21.50
N ALA A 316 -18.00 22.90 -21.04
CA ALA A 316 -17.86 24.31 -21.43
C ALA A 316 -16.78 24.51 -22.51
N VAL A 317 -15.93 23.51 -22.73
CA VAL A 317 -14.82 23.52 -23.69
C VAL A 317 -14.87 22.29 -24.61
N PRO A 318 -14.19 22.30 -25.77
CA PRO A 318 -14.09 21.12 -26.65
C PRO A 318 -13.53 19.89 -25.92
N GLU A 319 -13.97 18.69 -26.31
CA GLU A 319 -13.63 17.44 -25.60
C GLU A 319 -12.12 17.18 -25.50
N SER A 320 -11.35 17.53 -26.52
CA SER A 320 -9.88 17.38 -26.50
C SER A 320 -9.23 18.23 -25.42
N LYS A 321 -9.70 19.49 -25.27
CA LYS A 321 -9.24 20.41 -24.23
C LYS A 321 -9.73 19.96 -22.85
N ALA A 322 -11.00 19.58 -22.74
CA ALA A 322 -11.58 19.06 -21.49
C ALA A 322 -10.82 17.82 -20.99
N ARG A 323 -10.37 16.96 -21.90
CA ARG A 323 -9.60 15.76 -21.56
C ARG A 323 -8.23 16.11 -20.99
N SER A 324 -7.47 16.97 -21.66
CA SER A 324 -6.15 17.41 -21.16
C SER A 324 -6.25 18.14 -19.82
N GLU A 325 -7.24 19.03 -19.66
CA GLU A 325 -7.46 19.73 -18.40
C GLU A 325 -7.96 18.81 -17.29
N ALA A 326 -8.80 17.82 -17.60
CA ALA A 326 -9.21 16.80 -16.64
C ALA A 326 -8.02 15.93 -16.21
N THR A 327 -7.11 15.56 -17.11
CA THR A 327 -5.86 14.87 -16.73
C THR A 327 -5.04 15.70 -15.76
N MET A 328 -4.83 16.99 -16.05
CA MET A 328 -4.10 17.90 -15.17
C MET A 328 -4.79 18.04 -13.81
N MET A 329 -6.11 18.26 -13.81
CA MET A 329 -6.89 18.40 -12.59
C MET A 329 -6.86 17.12 -11.76
N VAL A 330 -7.10 15.95 -12.35
CA VAL A 330 -7.04 14.67 -11.63
C VAL A 330 -5.63 14.43 -11.13
N THR A 331 -4.59 14.81 -11.88
CA THR A 331 -3.19 14.73 -11.41
C THR A 331 -2.98 15.61 -10.19
N VAL A 332 -3.36 16.89 -10.27
CA VAL A 332 -3.21 17.87 -9.17
C VAL A 332 -4.05 17.46 -7.97
N GLN A 333 -5.27 16.99 -8.18
CA GLN A 333 -6.19 16.59 -7.11
C GLN A 333 -5.82 15.25 -6.51
N THR A 334 -5.31 14.31 -7.30
CA THR A 334 -4.69 13.08 -6.78
C THR A 334 -3.47 13.45 -5.95
N MET A 335 -2.59 14.32 -6.44
CA MET A 335 -1.46 14.80 -5.67
C MET A 335 -1.91 15.55 -4.42
N ASN A 336 -2.92 16.42 -4.51
CA ASN A 336 -3.45 17.15 -3.37
C ASN A 336 -4.09 16.21 -2.36
N TYR A 337 -4.84 15.20 -2.78
CA TYR A 337 -5.37 14.15 -1.92
C TYR A 337 -4.25 13.39 -1.20
N MET A 338 -3.14 13.12 -1.91
CA MET A 338 -1.93 12.54 -1.31
C MET A 338 -1.23 13.51 -0.36
N LEU A 339 -1.30 14.83 -0.63
CA LEU A 339 -0.68 15.91 0.14
C LEU A 339 -1.55 16.42 1.31
N SER A 340 -2.88 16.24 1.25
CA SER A 340 -3.89 16.63 2.25
C SER A 340 -4.14 15.50 3.24
N GLY A 341 -3.43 14.38 3.09
CA GLY A 341 -2.97 13.61 4.23
C GLY A 341 -3.80 12.40 4.61
N HIS A 342 -4.08 11.49 3.68
CA HIS A 342 -4.75 10.23 4.06
C HIS A 342 -4.04 9.02 3.45
N HIS A 343 -2.75 8.92 3.75
CA HIS A 343 -2.07 7.63 3.80
C HIS A 343 -2.30 7.07 5.20
N PRO A 344 -3.19 6.09 5.41
CA PRO A 344 -3.09 5.30 6.61
C PRO A 344 -1.68 4.71 6.62
N VAL A 345 -0.87 5.11 7.60
CA VAL A 345 0.28 4.32 8.00
C VAL A 345 -0.30 2.98 8.43
N ALA A 346 0.00 1.91 7.69
CA ALA A 346 -0.32 0.58 8.17
C ALA A 346 0.58 0.34 9.39
N LEU A 347 -0.03 0.36 10.58
CA LEU A 347 0.63 0.02 11.84
C LEU A 347 0.88 -1.49 11.95
#